data_AF-A0A6V8L0T5-F1
#
_entry.id   AF-A0A6V8L0T5-F1
#
_cell.length_a   1.000
_cell.length_b   1.000
_cell.length_c   1.000
_cell.angle_alpha   90.00
_cell.angle_beta   90.00
_cell.angle_gamma   90.00
#
_symmetry.space_group_name_H-M   'P 1'
#
loop_
_entity.id
_entity.type
_entity.pdbx_description
1 polymer ?
#
loop_
_entity_poly.entity_id
_entity_poly.type
_entity_poly.pdbx_seq_one_letter_code
_entity_poly.pdbx_strand_id
1 'polypeptide(L)'
;MPEVTRRKLLRAGAAGAGAALVPAAWTAVARADSAAPSQVLAAGDLALWYDEAAGADWLRALPVGNGRLGAMVFGNVDTERLQLNEDTVWAGGPYDSANTRGAANLAEIRRRVFADQWTQAQDLINQTMMGSPGGQLAYQPVGNLRLAVGSASGVSQYNRTLDLTTATVTTTYVQGGVRYTREVFASAPDQVIVVRLTADRANSITFSATFDSPQRTTVSSPDSATIGLNGISGNMEGVTGQVRFLALANAAVTGGTVSSSGGTLRVSAATSVTVLVSIGSSYVNFRTVNGDYQGIARTRLNAARNVAIDQLRSRHLADYQALFNRVAINLGRTAAADQPTDVRIAQHASVNDPQFSALLFQFGRYLLICSSRPGTQPANLQGIWNDSMAPPWDSKYTINANLPMNYWPTDTTNLSECYLPVFDMVRDLTVTGARVAQAQYGAGGWVTHHNTDAWRGASVVDGALWGCGRPVVRGCPPWSGTTICSPATSSSSAQTTRR
;
A
#
# COMPACT_ATOMS: atom_id res chain seq x y z
N MET A 1 -0.37 47.45 -24.95
CA MET A 1 -0.46 46.00 -24.70
C MET A 1 -1.50 45.80 -23.59
N PRO A 2 -2.59 45.05 -23.78
CA PRO A 2 -3.70 45.07 -22.84
C PRO A 2 -3.39 44.24 -21.58
N GLU A 3 -3.77 44.79 -20.43
CA GLU A 3 -3.56 44.20 -19.10
C GLU A 3 -4.19 42.80 -18.97
N VAL A 4 -3.35 41.84 -18.60
CA VAL A 4 -3.78 40.48 -18.26
C VAL A 4 -4.31 40.51 -16.82
N THR A 5 -5.63 40.48 -16.66
CA THR A 5 -6.26 40.41 -15.34
C THR A 5 -6.00 39.07 -14.64
N ARG A 6 -5.91 39.10 -13.30
CA ARG A 6 -5.64 37.95 -12.39
C ARG A 6 -6.49 36.70 -12.68
N ARG A 7 -7.70 36.88 -13.22
CA ARG A 7 -8.65 35.81 -13.61
C ARG A 7 -8.21 35.04 -14.86
N LYS A 8 -7.46 35.66 -15.78
CA LYS A 8 -6.85 34.98 -16.94
C LYS A 8 -5.60 34.20 -16.56
N LEU A 9 -4.84 34.67 -15.57
CA LEU A 9 -3.64 33.97 -15.08
C LEU A 9 -3.98 32.67 -14.33
N LEU A 10 -5.11 32.63 -13.61
CA LEU A 10 -5.59 31.41 -12.95
C LEU A 10 -6.08 30.32 -13.94
N ARG A 11 -6.53 30.71 -15.14
CA ARG A 11 -6.83 29.74 -16.21
C ARG A 11 -5.58 29.22 -16.92
N ALA A 12 -4.51 30.02 -16.98
CA ALA A 12 -3.24 29.63 -17.60
C ALA A 12 -2.31 28.87 -16.64
N GLY A 13 -2.38 29.12 -15.33
CA GLY A 13 -1.54 28.47 -14.31
C GLY A 13 -1.87 27.00 -14.04
N ALA A 14 -3.03 26.51 -14.49
CA ALA A 14 -3.40 25.10 -14.44
C ALA A 14 -2.83 24.26 -15.60
N ALA A 15 -2.14 24.89 -16.57
CA ALA A 15 -1.68 24.24 -17.79
C ALA A 15 -0.16 23.98 -17.85
N GLY A 16 0.58 24.22 -16.76
CA GLY A 16 2.03 23.96 -16.68
C GLY A 16 2.34 22.73 -15.85
N ALA A 17 2.82 21.67 -16.50
CA ALA A 17 3.18 20.34 -15.96
C ALA A 17 2.04 19.34 -15.70
N GLY A 18 0.95 19.45 -16.46
CA GLY A 18 0.01 18.36 -16.67
C GLY A 18 -0.66 18.59 -18.01
N ALA A 19 -0.14 17.98 -19.07
CA ALA A 19 -0.98 17.76 -20.24
C ALA A 19 -2.17 16.95 -19.71
N ALA A 20 -3.31 17.62 -19.54
CA ALA A 20 -4.56 17.00 -19.20
C ALA A 20 -4.88 16.04 -20.35
N LEU A 21 -4.43 14.79 -20.22
CA LEU A 21 -5.27 13.67 -20.58
C LEU A 21 -6.56 13.93 -19.80
N VAL A 22 -7.54 14.58 -20.43
CA VAL A 22 -8.92 14.43 -20.01
C VAL A 22 -9.09 12.92 -20.00
N PRO A 23 -9.21 12.27 -18.83
CA PRO A 23 -9.42 10.84 -18.83
C PRO A 23 -10.62 10.61 -19.74
N ALA A 24 -10.49 9.74 -20.74
CA ALA A 24 -11.66 9.29 -21.48
C ALA A 24 -12.73 9.00 -20.43
N ALA A 25 -13.91 9.61 -20.56
CA ALA A 25 -14.95 9.49 -19.55
C ALA A 25 -15.09 8.01 -19.22
N TRP A 26 -14.86 7.65 -17.96
CA TRP A 26 -14.92 6.26 -17.54
C TRP A 26 -16.36 5.81 -17.76
N THR A 27 -16.60 5.03 -18.81
CA THR A 27 -17.93 4.52 -19.13
C THR A 27 -18.03 3.09 -18.61
N ALA A 28 -19.00 2.86 -17.73
CA ALA A 28 -19.37 1.54 -17.24
C ALA A 28 -20.89 1.42 -17.31
N VAL A 29 -21.35 0.27 -17.78
CA VAL A 29 -22.77 -0.08 -17.85
C VAL A 29 -22.92 -1.49 -17.29
N ALA A 30 -23.87 -1.68 -16.37
CA ALA A 30 -24.14 -3.00 -15.81
C ALA A 30 -24.60 -3.96 -16.92
N ARG A 31 -24.21 -5.23 -16.83
CA ARG A 31 -24.76 -6.24 -17.73
C ARG A 31 -26.25 -6.44 -17.45
N ALA A 32 -27.00 -6.81 -18.49
CA ALA A 32 -28.47 -6.92 -18.41
C ALA A 32 -28.96 -7.89 -17.32
N ASP A 33 -28.18 -8.91 -16.99
CA ASP A 33 -28.50 -9.93 -15.97
C ASP A 33 -27.82 -9.69 -14.62
N SER A 34 -27.20 -8.52 -14.41
CA SER A 34 -26.50 -8.21 -13.17
C SER A 34 -27.48 -7.89 -12.06
N ALA A 35 -27.42 -8.67 -10.99
CA ALA A 35 -28.18 -8.45 -9.77
C ALA A 35 -27.22 -8.17 -8.60
N ALA A 36 -27.58 -7.20 -7.76
CA ALA A 36 -26.82 -6.91 -6.55
C ALA A 36 -26.71 -8.19 -5.70
N PRO A 37 -25.51 -8.64 -5.35
CA PRO A 37 -25.33 -9.85 -4.59
C PRO A 37 -25.85 -9.67 -3.16
N SER A 38 -26.24 -10.78 -2.51
CA SER A 38 -26.82 -10.72 -1.17
C SER A 38 -25.89 -10.07 -0.16
N GLN A 39 -24.56 -10.13 -0.36
CA GLN A 39 -23.56 -9.45 0.44
C GLN A 39 -23.69 -7.92 0.38
N VAL A 40 -24.06 -7.34 -0.77
CA VAL A 40 -24.30 -5.89 -0.86
C VAL A 40 -25.50 -5.51 0.00
N LEU A 41 -26.58 -6.31 -0.05
CA LEU A 41 -27.78 -6.07 0.74
C LEU A 41 -27.61 -6.42 2.25
N ALA A 42 -26.79 -7.43 2.57
CA ALA A 42 -26.57 -7.95 3.92
C ALA A 42 -25.44 -7.23 4.68
N ALA A 43 -24.44 -6.68 3.99
CA ALA A 43 -23.36 -5.89 4.59
C ALA A 43 -23.77 -4.43 4.89
N GLY A 44 -25.08 -4.15 4.98
CA GLY A 44 -25.60 -2.79 5.12
C GLY A 44 -25.08 -1.86 4.02
N ASP A 45 -24.94 -2.38 2.81
CA ASP A 45 -24.44 -1.67 1.62
C ASP A 45 -22.94 -1.33 1.62
N LEU A 46 -22.16 -1.88 2.54
CA LEU A 46 -20.73 -1.62 2.66
C LEU A 46 -19.87 -2.60 1.85
N ALA A 47 -20.23 -2.82 0.59
CA ALA A 47 -19.49 -3.70 -0.30
C ALA A 47 -19.22 -3.04 -1.67
N LEU A 48 -17.99 -3.15 -2.15
CA LEU A 48 -17.66 -2.88 -3.54
C LEU A 48 -17.93 -4.15 -4.33
N TRP A 49 -18.73 -4.09 -5.38
CA TRP A 49 -19.01 -5.26 -6.21
C TRP A 49 -18.95 -4.95 -7.71
N TYR A 50 -18.69 -5.99 -8.50
CA TYR A 50 -18.45 -5.97 -9.94
C TYR A 50 -19.00 -7.25 -10.58
N ASP A 51 -19.57 -7.12 -11.76
CA ASP A 51 -20.11 -8.22 -12.58
C ASP A 51 -19.11 -8.74 -13.64
N GLU A 52 -17.86 -8.27 -13.57
CA GLU A 52 -16.74 -8.69 -14.40
C GLU A 52 -15.44 -8.89 -13.59
N ALA A 53 -14.56 -9.74 -14.11
CA ALA A 53 -13.22 -9.92 -13.57
C ALA A 53 -12.31 -8.71 -13.91
N ALA A 54 -11.24 -8.51 -13.14
CA ALA A 54 -10.29 -7.43 -13.40
C ALA A 54 -9.49 -7.63 -14.71
N GLY A 55 -9.42 -8.86 -15.21
CA GLY A 55 -8.66 -9.18 -16.42
C GLY A 55 -7.17 -8.98 -16.20
N ALA A 56 -6.56 -8.08 -16.97
CA ALA A 56 -5.16 -7.70 -16.81
C ALA A 56 -4.96 -6.37 -16.05
N ASP A 57 -6.04 -5.63 -15.78
CA ASP A 57 -5.97 -4.29 -15.21
C ASP A 57 -5.83 -4.35 -13.68
N TRP A 58 -4.66 -3.94 -13.18
CA TRP A 58 -4.37 -3.93 -11.75
C TRP A 58 -5.27 -2.95 -10.97
N LEU A 59 -5.67 -1.82 -11.59
CA LEU A 59 -6.53 -0.84 -10.93
C LEU A 59 -7.98 -1.33 -10.77
N ARG A 60 -8.36 -2.42 -11.46
CA ARG A 60 -9.65 -3.11 -11.27
C ARG A 60 -9.55 -4.26 -10.27
N ALA A 61 -8.37 -4.64 -9.80
CA ALA A 61 -8.22 -5.66 -8.75
C ALA A 61 -8.65 -5.10 -7.37
N LEU A 62 -9.07 -5.99 -6.46
CA LEU A 62 -9.56 -5.58 -5.14
C LEU A 62 -8.47 -5.77 -4.07
N PRO A 63 -8.15 -4.74 -3.27
CA PRO A 63 -7.12 -4.83 -2.24
C PRO A 63 -7.63 -5.62 -1.03
N VAL A 64 -6.78 -6.49 -0.48
CA VAL A 64 -6.85 -7.01 0.88
C VAL A 64 -5.52 -6.78 1.58
N GLY A 65 -5.53 -6.59 2.89
CA GLY A 65 -4.29 -6.42 3.65
C GLY A 65 -4.48 -6.55 5.15
N ASN A 66 -3.38 -6.83 5.86
CA ASN A 66 -3.36 -6.98 7.31
C ASN A 66 -2.40 -5.99 8.01
N GLY A 67 -2.10 -4.88 7.34
CA GLY A 67 -1.07 -3.92 7.69
C GLY A 67 0.30 -4.27 7.12
N ARG A 68 0.67 -5.56 7.11
CA ARG A 68 2.00 -6.04 6.67
C ARG A 68 1.97 -6.72 5.30
N LEU A 69 1.10 -7.71 5.15
CA LEU A 69 0.84 -8.42 3.90
C LEU A 69 -0.28 -7.73 3.14
N GLY A 70 -0.06 -7.52 1.85
CA GLY A 70 -1.06 -7.01 0.92
C GLY A 70 -1.25 -7.96 -0.26
N ALA A 71 -2.48 -8.05 -0.76
CA ALA A 71 -2.75 -8.64 -2.05
C ALA A 71 -3.79 -7.86 -2.85
N MET A 72 -3.59 -7.76 -4.16
CA MET A 72 -4.60 -7.29 -5.11
C MET A 72 -5.21 -8.52 -5.81
N VAL A 73 -6.52 -8.71 -5.63
CA VAL A 73 -7.28 -9.90 -6.06
C VAL A 73 -8.04 -9.61 -7.36
N PHE A 74 -7.68 -10.32 -8.43
CA PHE A 74 -8.19 -10.03 -9.77
C PHE A 74 -9.57 -10.65 -10.02
N GLY A 75 -9.85 -11.82 -9.46
CA GLY A 75 -11.12 -12.52 -9.66
C GLY A 75 -11.26 -13.20 -11.01
N ASN A 76 -10.16 -13.43 -11.72
CA ASN A 76 -10.16 -14.07 -13.04
C ASN A 76 -10.55 -15.55 -12.93
N VAL A 77 -11.34 -16.06 -13.87
CA VAL A 77 -11.92 -17.42 -13.80
C VAL A 77 -11.05 -18.49 -14.45
N ASP A 78 -10.20 -18.10 -15.41
CA ASP A 78 -9.22 -18.94 -16.09
C ASP A 78 -7.94 -19.08 -15.26
N THR A 79 -7.31 -17.94 -14.96
CA THR A 79 -6.11 -17.82 -14.15
C THR A 79 -6.28 -16.71 -13.14
N GLU A 80 -6.59 -17.08 -11.91
CA GLU A 80 -6.63 -16.13 -10.79
C GLU A 80 -5.23 -15.56 -10.57
N ARG A 81 -5.17 -14.27 -10.24
CA ARG A 81 -3.93 -13.57 -9.89
C ARG A 81 -4.14 -12.89 -8.55
N LEU A 82 -3.31 -13.26 -7.58
CA LEU A 82 -3.08 -12.45 -6.39
C LEU A 82 -1.73 -11.78 -6.60
N GLN A 83 -1.72 -10.48 -6.86
CA GLN A 83 -0.48 -9.70 -6.84
C GLN A 83 -0.14 -9.42 -5.37
N LEU A 84 1.09 -9.73 -4.96
CA LEU A 84 1.50 -9.82 -3.56
C LEU A 84 2.51 -8.74 -3.16
N ASN A 85 2.32 -8.25 -1.94
CA ASN A 85 3.15 -7.25 -1.29
C ASN A 85 3.46 -7.67 0.16
N GLU A 86 4.63 -7.23 0.63
CA GLU A 86 5.04 -7.26 2.04
C GLU A 86 5.63 -5.87 2.33
N ASP A 87 5.16 -5.20 3.38
CA ASP A 87 5.41 -3.78 3.67
C ASP A 87 6.89 -3.40 3.85
N THR A 88 7.79 -4.38 4.03
CA THR A 88 9.24 -4.17 4.17
C THR A 88 10.08 -4.58 2.96
N VAL A 89 9.47 -5.00 1.85
CA VAL A 89 10.19 -5.25 0.59
C VAL A 89 10.42 -3.94 -0.17
N TRP A 90 11.59 -3.35 0.06
CA TRP A 90 12.05 -2.11 -0.58
C TRP A 90 13.36 -2.32 -1.34
N ALA A 91 13.56 -1.54 -2.39
CA ALA A 91 14.80 -1.49 -3.15
C ALA A 91 15.98 -1.05 -2.26
N GLY A 92 17.19 -1.40 -2.68
CA GLY A 92 18.43 -1.01 -2.01
C GLY A 92 18.62 -1.63 -0.63
N GLY A 93 19.29 -0.89 0.25
CA GLY A 93 19.69 -1.30 1.59
C GLY A 93 20.04 -0.08 2.45
N PRO A 94 20.49 -0.26 3.70
CA PRO A 94 20.86 0.85 4.59
C PRO A 94 21.89 1.79 3.97
N TYR A 95 21.72 3.11 4.13
CA TYR A 95 22.62 4.15 3.63
C TYR A 95 22.69 5.39 4.55
N ASP A 96 23.74 6.21 4.44
CA ASP A 96 23.83 7.53 5.08
C ASP A 96 23.47 8.62 4.04
N SER A 97 22.30 9.23 4.22
CA SER A 97 21.81 10.28 3.31
C SER A 97 22.52 11.63 3.45
N ALA A 98 23.33 11.84 4.49
CA ALA A 98 23.85 13.17 4.83
C ALA A 98 24.96 13.67 3.89
N ASN A 99 24.89 14.94 3.51
CA ASN A 99 25.93 15.63 2.74
C ASN A 99 26.77 16.56 3.62
N THR A 100 28.04 16.21 3.80
CA THR A 100 28.97 16.94 4.68
C THR A 100 29.40 18.31 4.14
N ARG A 101 29.06 18.66 2.89
CA ARG A 101 29.35 19.98 2.32
C ARG A 101 28.34 21.05 2.75
N GLY A 102 27.17 20.67 3.28
CA GLY A 102 26.07 21.59 3.53
C GLY A 102 26.42 22.68 4.56
N ALA A 103 26.98 22.29 5.71
CA ALA A 103 27.21 23.22 6.82
C ALA A 103 28.16 24.38 6.43
N ALA A 104 29.22 24.09 5.67
CA ALA A 104 30.19 25.09 5.21
C ALA A 104 29.59 26.09 4.19
N ASN A 105 28.50 25.71 3.49
CA ASN A 105 27.90 26.53 2.44
C ASN A 105 26.62 27.25 2.88
N LEU A 106 26.06 26.92 4.05
CA LEU A 106 24.79 27.47 4.53
C LEU A 106 24.81 29.00 4.66
N ALA A 107 25.92 29.59 5.11
CA ALA A 107 26.06 31.04 5.24
C ALA A 107 25.98 31.75 3.87
N GLU A 108 26.66 31.21 2.87
CA GLU A 108 26.65 31.76 1.50
C GLU A 108 25.29 31.57 0.83
N ILE A 109 24.63 30.42 1.04
CA ILE A 109 23.25 30.18 0.57
C ILE A 109 22.31 31.25 1.12
N ARG A 110 22.36 31.52 2.43
CA ARG A 110 21.54 32.56 3.08
C ARG A 110 21.85 33.95 2.55
N ARG A 111 23.14 34.29 2.38
CA ARG A 111 23.56 35.58 1.80
C ARG A 111 22.96 35.79 0.41
N ARG A 112 23.00 34.77 -0.46
CA ARG A 112 22.41 34.82 -1.81
C ARG A 112 20.90 34.99 -1.77
N VAL A 113 20.22 34.26 -0.89
CA VAL A 113 18.77 34.40 -0.68
C VAL A 113 18.39 35.83 -0.27
N PHE A 114 19.09 36.41 0.72
CA PHE A 114 18.81 37.78 1.18
C PHE A 114 19.18 38.88 0.17
N ALA A 115 20.00 38.56 -0.82
CA ALA A 115 20.37 39.45 -1.91
C ALA A 115 19.50 39.25 -3.18
N ASP A 116 18.38 38.51 -3.07
CA ASP A 116 17.49 38.14 -4.19
C ASP A 116 18.21 37.37 -5.33
N GLN A 117 19.34 36.71 -5.03
CA GLN A 117 20.14 35.90 -5.97
C GLN A 117 19.60 34.46 -6.02
N TRP A 118 18.32 34.31 -6.40
CA TRP A 118 17.57 33.06 -6.26
C TRP A 118 18.18 31.87 -7.03
N THR A 119 18.54 32.08 -8.30
CA THR A 119 19.15 31.02 -9.13
C THR A 119 20.49 30.59 -8.55
N GLN A 120 21.35 31.55 -8.17
CA GLN A 120 22.67 31.26 -7.61
C GLN A 120 22.59 30.59 -6.23
N ALA A 121 21.56 30.87 -5.45
CA ALA A 121 21.27 30.18 -4.20
C ALA A 121 20.81 28.74 -4.48
N GLN A 122 19.87 28.55 -5.41
CA GLN A 122 19.35 27.24 -5.78
C GLN A 122 20.44 26.31 -6.32
N ASP A 123 21.30 26.81 -7.20
CA ASP A 123 22.43 26.04 -7.75
C ASP A 123 23.39 25.61 -6.65
N LEU A 124 23.67 26.50 -5.69
CA LEU A 124 24.54 26.19 -4.56
C LEU A 124 23.90 25.14 -3.63
N ILE A 125 22.58 25.21 -3.39
CA ILE A 125 21.84 24.18 -2.64
C ILE A 125 21.93 22.83 -3.38
N ASN A 126 21.66 22.78 -4.68
CA ASN A 126 21.76 21.56 -5.48
C ASN A 126 23.17 20.95 -5.42
N GLN A 127 24.21 21.78 -5.35
CA GLN A 127 25.59 21.30 -5.28
C GLN A 127 26.00 20.83 -3.88
N THR A 128 25.41 21.36 -2.81
CA THR A 128 26.00 21.23 -1.46
C THR A 128 25.07 20.67 -0.39
N MET A 129 23.76 20.65 -0.62
CA MET A 129 22.74 20.21 0.34
C MET A 129 22.02 18.91 -0.04
N MET A 130 22.14 18.48 -1.30
CA MET A 130 21.51 17.24 -1.79
C MET A 130 22.09 16.02 -1.10
N GLY A 131 21.23 15.08 -0.73
CA GLY A 131 21.63 13.80 -0.16
C GLY A 131 22.35 12.89 -1.16
N SER A 132 22.91 11.80 -0.63
CA SER A 132 23.44 10.69 -1.41
C SER A 132 22.81 9.38 -0.91
N PRO A 133 22.03 8.65 -1.73
CA PRO A 133 21.58 9.00 -3.08
C PRO A 133 20.76 10.30 -3.16
N GLY A 134 20.66 10.83 -4.39
CA GLY A 134 19.90 12.05 -4.68
C GLY A 134 18.39 11.85 -4.72
N GLY A 135 17.92 10.61 -4.88
CA GLY A 135 16.52 10.18 -4.75
C GLY A 135 16.32 9.25 -3.54
N GLN A 136 15.07 8.82 -3.31
CA GLN A 136 14.77 7.78 -2.32
C GLN A 136 14.62 6.41 -2.97
N LEU A 137 14.65 5.36 -2.15
CA LEU A 137 14.55 3.99 -2.64
C LEU A 137 13.09 3.52 -2.69
N ALA A 138 12.72 2.82 -3.75
CA ALA A 138 11.33 2.44 -4.02
C ALA A 138 10.81 1.26 -3.20
N TYR A 139 9.53 1.33 -2.86
CA TYR A 139 8.77 0.16 -2.43
C TYR A 139 8.55 -0.79 -3.62
N GLN A 140 8.66 -2.11 -3.42
CA GLN A 140 8.63 -3.09 -4.51
C GLN A 140 7.69 -4.28 -4.25
N PRO A 141 7.12 -4.88 -5.31
CA PRO A 141 6.30 -6.08 -5.18
C PRO A 141 7.14 -7.28 -4.75
N VAL A 142 6.48 -8.23 -4.08
CA VAL A 142 7.01 -9.59 -3.90
C VAL A 142 6.87 -10.38 -5.20
N GLY A 143 5.73 -10.25 -5.88
CA GLY A 143 5.41 -10.97 -7.10
C GLY A 143 3.92 -11.27 -7.21
N ASN A 144 3.57 -12.39 -7.82
CA ASN A 144 2.21 -12.87 -7.98
C ASN A 144 2.11 -14.35 -7.57
N LEU A 145 1.00 -14.73 -6.93
CA LEU A 145 0.53 -16.11 -6.90
C LEU A 145 -0.55 -16.26 -7.99
N ARG A 146 -0.35 -17.23 -8.88
CA ARG A 146 -1.32 -17.56 -9.93
C ARG A 146 -1.98 -18.89 -9.65
N LEU A 147 -3.29 -18.96 -9.80
CA LEU A 147 -4.05 -20.21 -9.77
C LEU A 147 -4.65 -20.44 -11.16
N ALA A 148 -4.01 -21.29 -11.96
CA ALA A 148 -4.48 -21.66 -13.29
C ALA A 148 -5.51 -22.79 -13.16
N VAL A 149 -6.79 -22.43 -13.27
CA VAL A 149 -7.96 -23.31 -13.11
C VAL A 149 -8.38 -23.91 -14.44
N GLY A 150 -8.21 -23.17 -15.54
CA GLY A 150 -8.53 -23.65 -16.88
C GLY A 150 -9.02 -22.54 -17.80
N SER A 151 -10.13 -22.77 -18.50
CA SER A 151 -10.70 -21.84 -19.47
C SER A 151 -11.70 -20.88 -18.84
N ALA A 152 -11.82 -19.66 -19.37
CA ALA A 152 -12.90 -18.72 -19.03
C ALA A 152 -14.21 -18.97 -19.82
N SER A 153 -14.21 -19.90 -20.77
CA SER A 153 -15.36 -20.17 -21.62
C SER A 153 -16.54 -20.76 -20.84
N GLY A 154 -17.76 -20.36 -21.22
CA GLY A 154 -19.00 -20.90 -20.65
C GLY A 154 -19.26 -20.49 -19.20
N VAL A 155 -18.67 -19.38 -18.75
CA VAL A 155 -18.91 -18.82 -17.41
C VAL A 155 -20.17 -17.97 -17.40
N SER A 156 -21.00 -18.14 -16.37
CA SER A 156 -22.20 -17.35 -16.10
C SER A 156 -22.34 -17.03 -14.61
N GLN A 157 -23.30 -16.18 -14.25
CA GLN A 157 -23.56 -15.78 -12.86
C GLN A 157 -22.30 -15.28 -12.13
N TYR A 158 -21.43 -14.58 -12.86
CA TYR A 158 -20.19 -14.05 -12.30
C TYR A 158 -20.51 -12.88 -11.36
N ASN A 159 -19.87 -12.88 -10.20
CA ASN A 159 -19.84 -11.74 -9.29
C ASN A 159 -18.52 -11.73 -8.53
N ARG A 160 -17.98 -10.54 -8.31
CA ARG A 160 -16.86 -10.30 -7.41
C ARG A 160 -17.16 -9.14 -6.47
N THR A 161 -16.91 -9.35 -5.20
CA THR A 161 -17.27 -8.41 -4.12
C THR A 161 -16.11 -8.26 -3.15
N LEU A 162 -15.81 -7.05 -2.70
CA LEU A 162 -15.04 -6.75 -1.50
C LEU A 162 -16.04 -6.26 -0.44
N ASP A 163 -16.25 -7.05 0.60
CA ASP A 163 -17.09 -6.70 1.73
C ASP A 163 -16.26 -5.99 2.81
N LEU A 164 -16.56 -4.71 3.04
CA LEU A 164 -15.83 -3.89 4.00
C LEU A 164 -16.17 -4.24 5.45
N THR A 165 -17.26 -4.96 5.74
CA THR A 165 -17.61 -5.39 7.11
C THR A 165 -16.82 -6.62 7.55
N THR A 166 -16.27 -7.37 6.59
CA THR A 166 -15.53 -8.61 6.84
C THR A 166 -14.10 -8.59 6.31
N ALA A 167 -13.70 -7.52 5.59
CA ALA A 167 -12.41 -7.41 4.92
C ALA A 167 -12.08 -8.63 4.04
N THR A 168 -13.09 -9.12 3.31
CA THR A 168 -12.99 -10.33 2.50
C THR A 168 -13.42 -10.04 1.06
N VAL A 169 -12.58 -10.47 0.11
CA VAL A 169 -12.95 -10.51 -1.30
C VAL A 169 -13.58 -11.86 -1.61
N THR A 170 -14.77 -11.86 -2.20
CA THR A 170 -15.48 -13.05 -2.64
C THR A 170 -15.67 -13.00 -4.15
N THR A 171 -15.33 -14.08 -4.86
CA THR A 171 -15.66 -14.27 -6.28
C THR A 171 -16.50 -15.52 -6.44
N THR A 172 -17.66 -15.40 -7.10
CA THR A 172 -18.58 -16.50 -7.38
C THR A 172 -18.88 -16.57 -8.87
N TYR A 173 -18.96 -17.78 -9.42
CA TYR A 173 -19.35 -17.99 -10.82
C TYR A 173 -19.84 -19.42 -11.04
N VAL A 174 -20.56 -19.64 -12.14
CA VAL A 174 -20.97 -20.96 -12.60
C VAL A 174 -20.23 -21.33 -13.88
N GLN A 175 -19.68 -22.54 -13.93
CA GLN A 175 -19.05 -23.10 -15.12
C GLN A 175 -19.36 -24.59 -15.22
N GLY A 176 -19.81 -25.06 -16.39
CA GLY A 176 -20.19 -26.46 -16.60
C GLY A 176 -21.30 -26.94 -15.65
N GLY A 177 -22.18 -26.03 -15.22
CA GLY A 177 -23.24 -26.31 -14.24
C GLY A 177 -22.76 -26.55 -12.81
N VAL A 178 -21.52 -26.18 -12.48
CA VAL A 178 -20.95 -26.18 -11.12
C VAL A 178 -20.73 -24.75 -10.66
N ARG A 179 -21.14 -24.42 -9.44
CA ARG A 179 -20.86 -23.11 -8.82
C ARG A 179 -19.57 -23.17 -8.04
N TYR A 180 -18.68 -22.24 -8.35
CA TYR A 180 -17.43 -22.03 -7.66
C TYR A 180 -17.52 -20.77 -6.81
N THR A 181 -16.91 -20.82 -5.63
CA THR A 181 -16.75 -19.67 -4.74
C THR A 181 -15.30 -19.59 -4.29
N ARG A 182 -14.74 -18.38 -4.32
CA ARG A 182 -13.39 -18.07 -3.84
C ARG A 182 -13.49 -16.93 -2.84
N GLU A 183 -12.99 -17.13 -1.63
CA GLU A 183 -12.89 -16.10 -0.60
C GLU A 183 -11.41 -15.80 -0.33
N VAL A 184 -11.05 -14.52 -0.24
CA VAL A 184 -9.68 -14.07 0.02
C VAL A 184 -9.68 -13.01 1.12
N PHE A 185 -8.88 -13.22 2.16
CA PHE A 185 -8.65 -12.24 3.23
C PHE A 185 -7.22 -12.34 3.76
N ALA A 186 -6.73 -11.26 4.37
CA ALA A 186 -5.42 -11.22 5.01
C ALA A 186 -5.60 -11.15 6.54
N SER A 187 -5.29 -12.24 7.24
CA SER A 187 -5.45 -12.33 8.70
C SER A 187 -4.30 -11.61 9.39
N ALA A 188 -4.59 -10.57 10.17
CA ALA A 188 -3.59 -9.93 11.05
C ALA A 188 -3.20 -10.82 12.23
N PRO A 189 -4.12 -11.51 12.95
CA PRO A 189 -3.75 -12.41 14.04
C PRO A 189 -2.87 -13.58 13.61
N ASP A 190 -3.13 -14.17 12.44
CA ASP A 190 -2.43 -15.36 11.98
C ASP A 190 -1.30 -15.06 10.98
N GLN A 191 -1.15 -13.79 10.57
CA GLN A 191 -0.06 -13.30 9.72
C GLN A 191 0.09 -14.01 8.36
N VAL A 192 -1.03 -14.40 7.76
CA VAL A 192 -1.13 -15.06 6.44
C VAL A 192 -2.25 -14.46 5.59
N ILE A 193 -2.11 -14.53 4.27
CA ILE A 193 -3.23 -14.38 3.35
C ILE A 193 -3.88 -15.75 3.15
N VAL A 194 -5.20 -15.80 3.22
CA VAL A 194 -6.00 -17.02 3.11
C VAL A 194 -6.81 -16.94 1.83
N VAL A 195 -6.78 -18.02 1.02
CA VAL A 195 -7.65 -18.21 -0.14
C VAL A 195 -8.45 -19.49 0.08
N ARG A 196 -9.77 -19.38 0.17
CA ARG A 196 -10.68 -20.51 0.31
C ARG A 196 -11.43 -20.72 -1.00
N LEU A 197 -11.29 -21.90 -1.61
CA LEU A 197 -12.01 -22.31 -2.81
C LEU A 197 -13.01 -23.42 -2.46
N THR A 198 -14.24 -23.30 -2.93
CA THR A 198 -15.30 -24.32 -2.78
C THR A 198 -16.08 -24.48 -4.08
N ALA A 199 -16.55 -25.70 -4.33
CA ALA A 199 -17.49 -26.01 -5.40
C ALA A 199 -18.74 -26.67 -4.83
N ASP A 200 -19.91 -26.42 -5.43
CA ASP A 200 -21.18 -27.06 -5.02
C ASP A 200 -21.35 -28.49 -5.54
N ARG A 201 -20.36 -28.98 -6.30
CA ARG A 201 -20.22 -30.38 -6.72
C ARG A 201 -18.89 -30.94 -6.23
N ALA A 202 -18.95 -32.10 -5.59
CA ALA A 202 -17.76 -32.79 -5.11
C ALA A 202 -16.74 -33.01 -6.23
N ASN A 203 -15.46 -32.96 -5.87
CA ASN A 203 -14.32 -33.27 -6.74
C ASN A 203 -14.21 -32.42 -8.02
N SER A 204 -14.75 -31.19 -8.01
CA SER A 204 -14.80 -30.31 -9.20
C SER A 204 -13.65 -29.29 -9.26
N ILE A 205 -12.84 -29.14 -8.22
CA ILE A 205 -11.75 -28.17 -8.17
C ILE A 205 -10.44 -28.83 -8.62
N THR A 206 -9.90 -28.38 -9.74
CA THR A 206 -8.56 -28.74 -10.24
C THR A 206 -7.85 -27.47 -10.68
N PHE A 207 -6.62 -27.28 -10.24
CA PHE A 207 -5.79 -26.16 -10.68
C PHE A 207 -4.31 -26.43 -10.47
N SER A 208 -3.47 -25.65 -11.14
CA SER A 208 -2.06 -25.51 -10.78
C SER A 208 -1.79 -24.14 -10.19
N ALA A 209 -0.92 -24.06 -9.19
CA ALA A 209 -0.47 -22.81 -8.60
C ALA A 209 1.03 -22.63 -8.77
N THR A 210 1.42 -21.41 -9.13
CA THR A 210 2.82 -21.00 -9.33
C THR A 210 3.04 -19.59 -8.83
N PHE A 211 4.28 -19.29 -8.45
CA PHE A 211 4.72 -17.93 -8.22
C PHE A 211 5.46 -17.40 -9.45
N ASP A 212 5.30 -16.10 -9.73
CA ASP A 212 6.17 -15.32 -10.61
C ASP A 212 6.48 -13.96 -9.97
N SER A 213 7.58 -13.33 -10.37
CA SER A 213 8.00 -12.04 -9.83
C SER A 213 8.85 -11.27 -10.85
N PRO A 214 8.76 -9.92 -10.88
CA PRO A 214 9.73 -9.10 -11.60
C PRO A 214 11.10 -9.02 -10.89
N GLN A 215 11.20 -9.51 -9.65
CA GLN A 215 12.45 -9.58 -8.89
C GLN A 215 13.34 -10.73 -9.36
N ARG A 216 14.60 -10.74 -8.92
CA ARG A 216 15.47 -11.93 -9.07
C ARG A 216 15.05 -12.99 -8.06
N THR A 217 14.54 -14.12 -8.54
CA THR A 217 13.96 -15.14 -7.67
C THR A 217 14.33 -16.57 -8.06
N THR A 218 14.24 -17.47 -7.10
CA THR A 218 14.21 -18.92 -7.31
C THR A 218 12.90 -19.50 -6.77
N VAL A 219 12.38 -20.51 -7.47
CA VAL A 219 11.18 -21.26 -7.04
C VAL A 219 11.57 -22.59 -6.41
N SER A 220 10.75 -23.09 -5.51
CA SER A 220 10.99 -24.34 -4.79
C SER A 220 9.69 -25.05 -4.40
N SER A 221 9.81 -26.33 -4.05
CA SER A 221 8.73 -27.13 -3.45
C SER A 221 9.23 -27.68 -2.11
N PRO A 222 9.07 -26.94 -1.00
CA PRO A 222 9.66 -27.33 0.29
C PRO A 222 9.11 -28.64 0.87
N ASP A 223 7.87 -28.98 0.53
CA ASP A 223 7.23 -30.24 0.87
C ASP A 223 6.17 -30.60 -0.19
N SER A 224 5.42 -31.69 0.02
CA SER A 224 4.44 -32.22 -0.92
C SER A 224 3.22 -31.32 -1.17
N ALA A 225 2.99 -30.30 -0.34
CA ALA A 225 1.81 -29.44 -0.42
C ALA A 225 2.15 -27.94 -0.40
N THR A 226 3.43 -27.59 -0.54
CA THR A 226 3.92 -26.22 -0.44
C THR A 226 4.82 -25.87 -1.63
N ILE A 227 4.66 -24.68 -2.18
CA ILE A 227 5.62 -24.05 -3.09
C ILE A 227 6.19 -22.78 -2.45
N GLY A 228 7.39 -22.38 -2.89
CA GLY A 228 8.06 -21.20 -2.40
C GLY A 228 8.71 -20.36 -3.49
N LEU A 229 8.76 -19.06 -3.28
CA LEU A 229 9.46 -18.05 -4.07
C LEU A 229 10.46 -17.33 -3.15
N ASN A 230 11.75 -17.56 -3.37
CA ASN A 230 12.84 -16.92 -2.63
C ASN A 230 13.44 -15.82 -3.50
N GLY A 231 13.51 -14.60 -2.99
CA GLY A 231 13.92 -13.43 -3.77
C GLY A 231 14.76 -12.45 -2.99
N ILE A 232 15.30 -11.48 -3.73
CA ILE A 232 16.00 -10.31 -3.21
C ILE A 232 15.49 -9.06 -3.93
N SER A 233 15.36 -7.96 -3.20
CA SER A 233 14.91 -6.68 -3.76
C SER A 233 15.88 -6.11 -4.80
N GLY A 234 15.37 -5.18 -5.62
CA GLY A 234 16.11 -4.56 -6.70
C GLY A 234 17.10 -3.48 -6.24
N ASN A 235 18.06 -3.17 -7.11
CA ASN A 235 18.96 -2.04 -6.95
C ASN A 235 18.24 -0.75 -7.35
N MET A 236 18.56 0.38 -6.70
CA MET A 236 18.02 1.69 -7.06
C MET A 236 18.98 2.79 -6.61
N GLU A 237 19.10 3.87 -7.39
CA GLU A 237 19.97 5.02 -7.09
C GLU A 237 21.43 4.64 -6.75
N GLY A 238 21.96 3.59 -7.37
CA GLY A 238 23.31 3.08 -7.09
C GLY A 238 23.45 2.29 -5.78
N VAL A 239 22.37 2.10 -5.03
CA VAL A 239 22.32 1.27 -3.82
C VAL A 239 21.86 -0.14 -4.19
N THR A 240 22.67 -1.14 -3.87
CA THR A 240 22.37 -2.57 -4.12
C THR A 240 21.20 -3.04 -3.27
N GLY A 241 20.25 -3.77 -3.86
CA GLY A 241 19.13 -4.40 -3.18
C GLY A 241 19.58 -5.49 -2.21
N GLN A 242 19.15 -5.41 -0.95
CA GLN A 242 19.58 -6.32 0.11
C GLN A 242 18.43 -6.98 0.87
N VAL A 243 17.18 -6.56 0.66
CA VAL A 243 16.03 -7.18 1.34
C VAL A 243 15.76 -8.54 0.72
N ARG A 244 16.02 -9.61 1.46
CA ARG A 244 15.69 -10.97 1.06
C ARG A 244 14.30 -11.31 1.54
N PHE A 245 13.55 -12.06 0.75
CA PHE A 245 12.21 -12.49 1.12
C PHE A 245 11.94 -13.93 0.69
N LEU A 246 11.02 -14.58 1.40
CA LEU A 246 10.51 -15.90 1.08
C LEU A 246 9.00 -15.85 1.17
N ALA A 247 8.33 -16.00 0.03
CA ALA A 247 6.90 -16.26 -0.03
C ALA A 247 6.68 -17.78 -0.12
N LEU A 248 5.72 -18.29 0.65
CA LEU A 248 5.30 -19.69 0.65
C LEU A 248 3.81 -19.75 0.41
N ALA A 249 3.36 -20.67 -0.44
CA ALA A 249 1.95 -21.02 -0.59
C ALA A 249 1.77 -22.51 -0.29
N ASN A 250 0.97 -22.82 0.73
CA ASN A 250 0.58 -24.19 1.09
C ASN A 250 -0.89 -24.42 0.73
N ALA A 251 -1.24 -25.61 0.23
CA ALA A 251 -2.63 -25.98 -0.03
C ALA A 251 -3.06 -27.20 0.81
N ALA A 252 -4.18 -27.05 1.51
CA ALA A 252 -4.91 -28.13 2.15
C ALA A 252 -6.21 -28.40 1.38
N VAL A 253 -6.52 -29.68 1.12
CA VAL A 253 -7.66 -30.09 0.28
C VAL A 253 -8.62 -30.98 1.07
N THR A 254 -9.92 -30.88 0.74
CA THR A 254 -10.93 -31.86 1.13
C THR A 254 -11.47 -32.53 -0.13
N GLY A 255 -11.33 -33.86 -0.21
CA GLY A 255 -11.47 -34.58 -1.46
C GLY A 255 -10.30 -34.33 -2.41
N GLY A 256 -10.07 -35.25 -3.34
CA GLY A 256 -8.98 -35.13 -4.32
C GLY A 256 -7.58 -35.26 -3.72
N THR A 257 -6.61 -34.70 -4.41
CA THR A 257 -5.19 -34.75 -4.03
C THR A 257 -4.48 -33.42 -4.22
N VAL A 258 -3.39 -33.23 -3.48
CA VAL A 258 -2.43 -32.14 -3.65
C VAL A 258 -1.04 -32.72 -3.81
N SER A 259 -0.26 -32.14 -4.72
CA SER A 259 1.17 -32.42 -4.88
C SER A 259 1.93 -31.15 -5.21
N SER A 260 3.23 -31.12 -4.92
CA SER A 260 4.12 -30.01 -5.23
C SER A 260 5.43 -30.54 -5.77
N SER A 261 5.88 -30.00 -6.91
CA SER A 261 7.18 -30.33 -7.50
C SER A 261 7.66 -29.19 -8.41
N GLY A 262 8.97 -28.92 -8.39
CA GLY A 262 9.61 -27.93 -9.26
C GLY A 262 9.04 -26.51 -9.13
N GLY A 263 8.51 -26.11 -7.97
CA GLY A 263 7.88 -24.80 -7.78
C GLY A 263 6.45 -24.69 -8.31
N THR A 264 5.83 -25.83 -8.68
CA THR A 264 4.42 -25.90 -9.09
C THR A 264 3.65 -26.75 -8.10
N LEU A 265 2.55 -26.20 -7.57
CA LEU A 265 1.58 -26.93 -6.77
C LEU A 265 0.43 -27.38 -7.67
N ARG A 266 -0.03 -28.62 -7.53
CA ARG A 266 -1.13 -29.19 -8.32
C ARG A 266 -2.20 -29.72 -7.38
N VAL A 267 -3.41 -29.21 -7.53
CA VAL A 267 -4.61 -29.75 -6.89
C VAL A 267 -5.45 -30.44 -7.95
N SER A 268 -5.87 -31.67 -7.67
CA SER A 268 -6.66 -32.49 -8.59
C SER A 268 -7.92 -32.97 -7.91
N ALA A 269 -9.07 -32.75 -8.56
CA ALA A 269 -10.37 -33.29 -8.19
C ALA A 269 -10.75 -33.06 -6.71
N ALA A 270 -10.48 -31.87 -6.17
CA ALA A 270 -10.85 -31.49 -4.82
C ALA A 270 -12.29 -30.96 -4.74
N THR A 271 -12.91 -31.06 -3.56
CA THR A 271 -14.21 -30.44 -3.28
C THR A 271 -14.05 -29.04 -2.69
N SER A 272 -13.06 -28.89 -1.81
CA SER A 272 -12.66 -27.58 -1.30
C SER A 272 -11.16 -27.52 -1.09
N VAL A 273 -10.61 -26.31 -1.15
CA VAL A 273 -9.19 -26.06 -1.01
C VAL A 273 -8.98 -24.81 -0.16
N THR A 274 -8.06 -24.88 0.80
CA THR A 274 -7.55 -23.70 1.49
C THR A 274 -6.10 -23.51 1.09
N VAL A 275 -5.78 -22.39 0.44
CA VAL A 275 -4.40 -21.96 0.18
C VAL A 275 -4.02 -20.91 1.21
N LEU A 276 -2.90 -21.12 1.89
CA LEU A 276 -2.32 -20.17 2.83
C LEU A 276 -1.05 -19.59 2.24
N VAL A 277 -0.95 -18.26 2.21
CA VAL A 277 0.23 -17.54 1.75
C VAL A 277 0.90 -16.84 2.93
N SER A 278 2.15 -17.20 3.17
CA SER A 278 3.00 -16.59 4.19
C SER A 278 4.21 -15.96 3.53
N ILE A 279 4.57 -14.75 3.94
CA ILE A 279 5.76 -14.04 3.44
C ILE A 279 6.59 -13.58 4.63
N GLY A 280 7.89 -13.86 4.58
CA GLY A 280 8.90 -13.31 5.50
C GLY A 280 9.91 -12.47 4.74
N SER A 281 10.38 -11.41 5.37
CA SER A 281 11.39 -10.46 4.87
C SER A 281 12.58 -10.43 5.83
N SER A 282 13.77 -10.12 5.32
CA SER A 282 15.00 -10.02 6.11
C SER A 282 15.16 -8.64 6.75
N TYR A 283 14.32 -7.68 6.38
CA TYR A 283 14.29 -6.36 7.01
C TYR A 283 14.00 -6.48 8.51
N VAL A 284 14.85 -5.87 9.33
CA VAL A 284 14.64 -5.75 10.79
C VAL A 284 14.29 -4.31 11.14
N ASN A 285 15.08 -3.38 10.63
CA ASN A 285 14.89 -1.93 10.73
C ASN A 285 15.75 -1.23 9.67
N PHE A 286 15.73 0.10 9.66
CA PHE A 286 16.46 0.92 8.70
C PHE A 286 17.98 0.73 8.68
N ARG A 287 18.57 0.05 9.68
CA ARG A 287 20.02 -0.20 9.79
C ARG A 287 20.45 -1.57 9.31
N THR A 288 19.55 -2.56 9.27
CA THR A 288 19.94 -3.95 9.03
C THR A 288 18.83 -4.80 8.41
N VAL A 289 19.28 -5.70 7.55
CA VAL A 289 18.45 -6.65 6.79
C VAL A 289 18.88 -8.11 7.02
N ASN A 290 19.38 -8.40 8.22
CA ASN A 290 19.86 -9.73 8.63
C ASN A 290 18.80 -10.59 9.34
N GLY A 291 17.52 -10.23 9.24
CA GLY A 291 16.41 -10.99 9.82
C GLY A 291 16.25 -12.37 9.16
N ASP A 292 15.81 -13.36 9.94
CA ASP A 292 15.54 -14.71 9.45
C ASP A 292 14.23 -14.78 8.65
N TYR A 293 14.29 -14.26 7.43
CA TYR A 293 13.16 -14.22 6.51
C TYR A 293 12.57 -15.60 6.21
N GLN A 294 13.39 -16.65 6.23
CA GLN A 294 12.95 -18.02 5.99
C GLN A 294 12.20 -18.58 7.19
N GLY A 295 12.75 -18.42 8.40
CA GLY A 295 12.11 -18.81 9.65
C GLY A 295 10.80 -18.06 9.90
N ILE A 296 10.75 -16.76 9.60
CA ILE A 296 9.53 -15.94 9.69
C ILE A 296 8.42 -16.52 8.79
N ALA A 297 8.73 -16.76 7.51
CA ALA A 297 7.75 -17.29 6.56
C ALA A 297 7.24 -18.69 6.98
N ARG A 298 8.17 -19.59 7.36
CA ARG A 298 7.85 -20.97 7.76
C ARG A 298 7.07 -21.03 9.06
N THR A 299 7.45 -20.25 10.07
CA THR A 299 6.80 -20.26 11.38
C THR A 299 5.34 -19.82 11.28
N ARG A 300 5.08 -18.72 10.57
CA ARG A 300 3.71 -18.22 10.34
C ARG A 300 2.86 -19.20 9.55
N LEU A 301 3.43 -19.79 8.49
CA LEU A 301 2.74 -20.81 7.70
C LEU A 301 2.40 -22.06 8.51
N ASN A 302 3.38 -22.57 9.28
CA ASN A 302 3.21 -23.78 10.10
C ASN A 302 2.20 -23.56 11.22
N ALA A 303 2.16 -22.36 11.82
CA ALA A 303 1.16 -22.00 12.81
C ALA A 303 -0.25 -21.99 12.20
N ALA A 304 -0.41 -21.38 11.03
CA ALA A 304 -1.73 -21.24 10.38
C ALA A 304 -2.24 -22.55 9.75
N ARG A 305 -1.37 -23.38 9.15
CA ARG A 305 -1.79 -24.59 8.40
C ARG A 305 -2.44 -25.68 9.24
N ASN A 306 -2.23 -25.64 10.56
CA ASN A 306 -2.81 -26.58 11.52
C ASN A 306 -4.12 -26.07 12.13
N VAL A 307 -4.59 -24.88 11.73
CA VAL A 307 -5.81 -24.25 12.25
C VAL A 307 -6.94 -24.45 11.23
N ALA A 308 -8.14 -24.77 11.72
CA ALA A 308 -9.30 -24.92 10.86
C ALA A 308 -9.65 -23.57 10.20
N ILE A 309 -10.10 -23.60 8.94
CA ILE A 309 -10.44 -22.39 8.18
C ILE A 309 -11.45 -21.50 8.91
N ASP A 310 -12.46 -22.09 9.56
CA ASP A 310 -13.47 -21.32 10.28
C ASP A 310 -12.91 -20.61 11.51
N GLN A 311 -11.87 -21.18 12.14
CA GLN A 311 -11.15 -20.54 13.24
C GLN A 311 -10.28 -19.38 12.74
N LEU A 312 -9.55 -19.56 11.61
CA LEU A 312 -8.80 -18.47 10.97
C LEU A 312 -9.74 -17.31 10.59
N ARG A 313 -10.89 -17.62 9.98
CA ARG A 313 -11.90 -16.62 9.62
C ARG A 313 -12.45 -15.91 10.85
N SER A 314 -12.81 -16.65 11.91
CA SER A 314 -13.34 -16.08 13.14
C SER A 314 -12.35 -15.13 13.82
N ARG A 315 -11.06 -15.49 13.90
CA ARG A 315 -10.01 -14.61 14.45
C ARG A 315 -9.81 -13.36 13.61
N HIS A 316 -9.75 -13.51 12.29
CA HIS A 316 -9.68 -12.39 11.35
C HIS A 316 -10.84 -11.41 11.55
N LEU A 317 -12.08 -11.92 11.57
CA LEU A 317 -13.27 -11.10 11.76
C LEU A 317 -13.25 -10.39 13.11
N ALA A 318 -12.93 -11.10 14.20
CA ALA A 318 -12.88 -10.50 15.53
C ALA A 318 -11.86 -9.36 15.61
N ASP A 319 -10.66 -9.53 15.04
CA ASP A 319 -9.62 -8.50 14.98
C ASP A 319 -10.05 -7.30 14.12
N TYR A 320 -10.49 -7.56 12.90
CA TYR A 320 -10.85 -6.51 11.95
C TYR A 320 -12.06 -5.70 12.43
N GLN A 321 -13.12 -6.37 12.88
CA GLN A 321 -14.36 -5.74 13.31
C GLN A 321 -14.19 -4.95 14.62
N ALA A 322 -13.23 -5.30 15.46
CA ALA A 322 -12.88 -4.51 16.65
C ALA A 322 -12.40 -3.09 16.29
N LEU A 323 -11.90 -2.88 15.07
CA LEU A 323 -11.54 -1.57 14.52
C LEU A 323 -12.65 -0.99 13.64
N PHE A 324 -13.13 -1.77 12.67
CA PHE A 324 -14.05 -1.28 11.65
C PHE A 324 -15.41 -0.89 12.20
N ASN A 325 -15.98 -1.66 13.13
CA ASN A 325 -17.33 -1.42 13.67
C ASN A 325 -17.43 -0.23 14.64
N ARG A 326 -16.31 0.46 14.93
CA ARG A 326 -16.28 1.62 15.83
C ARG A 326 -17.03 2.85 15.29
N VAL A 327 -17.22 2.95 13.99
CA VAL A 327 -17.95 4.05 13.35
C VAL A 327 -18.90 3.50 12.30
N ALA A 328 -20.14 3.96 12.37
CA ALA A 328 -21.14 3.77 11.34
C ALA A 328 -21.53 5.13 10.75
N ILE A 329 -21.85 5.15 9.46
CA ILE A 329 -22.37 6.32 8.76
C ILE A 329 -23.52 5.87 7.88
N ASN A 330 -24.62 6.61 7.90
CA ASN A 330 -25.78 6.36 7.04
C ASN A 330 -26.23 7.70 6.46
N LEU A 331 -26.15 7.83 5.13
CA LEU A 331 -26.54 9.03 4.38
C LEU A 331 -27.82 8.80 3.57
N GLY A 332 -28.49 7.67 3.76
CA GLY A 332 -29.64 7.23 2.96
C GLY A 332 -29.23 6.34 1.78
N ARG A 333 -30.24 5.73 1.17
CA ARG A 333 -30.11 4.78 0.05
C ARG A 333 -31.07 5.16 -1.09
N THR A 334 -30.62 4.98 -2.32
CA THR A 334 -31.46 4.99 -3.53
C THR A 334 -31.22 3.71 -4.32
N ALA A 335 -32.00 3.46 -5.38
CA ALA A 335 -31.79 2.31 -6.27
C ALA A 335 -30.41 2.31 -6.98
N ALA A 336 -29.69 3.44 -6.98
CA ALA A 336 -28.34 3.51 -7.51
C ALA A 336 -27.35 2.62 -6.75
N ALA A 337 -27.60 2.37 -5.46
CA ALA A 337 -26.75 1.52 -4.63
C ALA A 337 -26.77 0.03 -5.04
N ASP A 338 -27.75 -0.39 -5.84
CA ASP A 338 -27.83 -1.74 -6.41
C ASP A 338 -26.95 -1.92 -7.65
N GLN A 339 -26.32 -0.86 -8.17
CA GLN A 339 -25.48 -0.94 -9.37
C GLN A 339 -24.04 -1.38 -9.05
N PRO A 340 -23.32 -2.00 -10.01
CA PRO A 340 -21.89 -2.26 -9.88
C PRO A 340 -21.10 -0.99 -9.55
N THR A 341 -20.01 -1.14 -8.79
CA THR A 341 -19.28 -0.01 -8.22
C THR A 341 -18.69 0.91 -9.30
N ASP A 342 -18.21 0.35 -10.40
CA ASP A 342 -17.69 1.12 -11.55
C ASP A 342 -18.80 1.88 -12.29
N VAL A 343 -20.00 1.32 -12.39
CA VAL A 343 -21.19 2.04 -12.89
C VAL A 343 -21.53 3.22 -11.99
N ARG A 344 -21.50 3.02 -10.66
CA ARG A 344 -21.75 4.08 -9.67
C ARG A 344 -20.73 5.21 -9.76
N ILE A 345 -19.45 4.88 -9.97
CA ILE A 345 -18.38 5.86 -10.23
C ILE A 345 -18.65 6.66 -11.51
N ALA A 346 -18.93 5.96 -12.61
CA ALA A 346 -19.18 6.58 -13.92
C ALA A 346 -20.37 7.55 -13.89
N GLN A 347 -21.38 7.25 -13.06
CA GLN A 347 -22.63 8.01 -12.97
C GLN A 347 -22.67 8.99 -11.79
N HIS A 348 -21.61 9.09 -10.98
CA HIS A 348 -21.64 9.82 -9.71
C HIS A 348 -22.04 11.30 -9.85
N ALA A 349 -21.67 11.93 -10.97
CA ALA A 349 -22.00 13.34 -11.23
C ALA A 349 -23.46 13.58 -11.66
N SER A 350 -24.18 12.54 -12.09
CA SER A 350 -25.52 12.64 -12.67
C SER A 350 -26.60 11.89 -11.88
N VAL A 351 -26.22 10.99 -10.96
CA VAL A 351 -27.14 10.17 -10.18
C VAL A 351 -26.99 10.46 -8.69
N ASN A 352 -28.10 10.68 -8.00
CA ASN A 352 -28.12 10.87 -6.55
C ASN A 352 -27.88 9.53 -5.83
N ASP A 353 -26.64 9.32 -5.38
CA ASP A 353 -26.20 8.11 -4.68
C ASP A 353 -25.47 8.46 -3.37
N PRO A 354 -26.21 8.86 -2.32
CA PRO A 354 -25.62 9.22 -1.02
C PRO A 354 -24.98 8.01 -0.32
N GLN A 355 -25.44 6.80 -0.65
CA GLN A 355 -24.86 5.56 -0.14
C GLN A 355 -23.42 5.39 -0.65
N PHE A 356 -23.11 5.81 -1.88
CA PHE A 356 -21.75 5.73 -2.42
C PHE A 356 -20.76 6.60 -1.64
N SER A 357 -21.19 7.79 -1.18
CA SER A 357 -20.37 8.64 -0.32
C SER A 357 -20.10 8.00 1.04
N ALA A 358 -21.10 7.32 1.63
CA ALA A 358 -20.91 6.54 2.85
C ALA A 358 -19.96 5.34 2.63
N LEU A 359 -20.08 4.65 1.50
CA LEU A 359 -19.17 3.57 1.10
C LEU A 359 -17.73 4.07 0.94
N LEU A 360 -17.52 5.19 0.26
CA LEU A 360 -16.18 5.78 0.06
C LEU A 360 -15.54 6.20 1.39
N PHE A 361 -16.33 6.79 2.31
CA PHE A 361 -15.87 7.09 3.67
C PHE A 361 -15.40 5.83 4.41
N GLN A 362 -16.19 4.76 4.38
CA GLN A 362 -15.83 3.49 5.02
C GLN A 362 -14.65 2.81 4.31
N PHE A 363 -14.51 2.98 2.99
CA PHE A 363 -13.38 2.45 2.24
C PHE A 363 -12.06 3.10 2.68
N GLY A 364 -12.05 4.41 2.98
CA GLY A 364 -10.88 5.07 3.57
C GLY A 364 -10.44 4.45 4.90
N ARG A 365 -11.40 4.15 5.80
CA ARG A 365 -11.14 3.45 7.07
C ARG A 365 -10.62 2.03 6.83
N TYR A 366 -11.26 1.28 5.94
CA TYR A 366 -10.84 -0.06 5.52
C TYR A 366 -9.38 -0.07 5.06
N LEU A 367 -9.02 0.82 4.13
CA LEU A 367 -7.66 0.89 3.58
C LEU A 367 -6.62 1.18 4.66
N LEU A 368 -6.92 2.08 5.61
CA LEU A 368 -6.00 2.37 6.71
C LEU A 368 -5.81 1.15 7.64
N ILE A 369 -6.91 0.48 8.03
CA ILE A 369 -6.84 -0.77 8.83
C ILE A 369 -6.01 -1.82 8.09
N CYS A 370 -6.18 -1.95 6.78
CA CYS A 370 -5.49 -2.97 5.98
C CYS A 370 -4.03 -2.63 5.63
N SER A 371 -3.56 -1.39 5.86
CA SER A 371 -2.22 -0.94 5.47
C SER A 371 -1.36 -0.33 6.59
N SER A 372 -1.93 -0.11 7.78
CA SER A 372 -1.18 0.42 8.91
C SER A 372 -1.69 -0.16 10.23
N ARG A 373 -0.95 -1.13 10.78
CA ARG A 373 -1.28 -1.80 12.04
C ARG A 373 -0.10 -1.70 13.01
N PRO A 374 -0.34 -1.78 14.33
CA PRO A 374 0.77 -1.77 15.29
C PRO A 374 1.85 -2.80 14.94
N GLY A 375 3.11 -2.35 14.85
CA GLY A 375 4.25 -3.20 14.49
C GLY A 375 4.52 -3.38 12.99
N THR A 376 3.78 -2.71 12.10
CA THR A 376 4.04 -2.65 10.65
C THR A 376 4.79 -1.37 10.28
N GLN A 377 5.17 -1.22 9.01
CA GLN A 377 5.51 0.08 8.44
C GLN A 377 4.24 0.95 8.30
N PRO A 378 4.39 2.28 8.23
CA PRO A 378 3.27 3.14 7.91
C PRO A 378 2.79 2.94 6.47
N ALA A 379 1.51 3.19 6.20
CA ALA A 379 0.97 3.30 4.85
C ALA A 379 1.76 4.31 3.99
N ASN A 380 2.36 3.83 2.91
CA ASN A 380 3.11 4.65 1.94
C ASN A 380 2.15 5.31 0.91
N LEU A 381 2.67 5.91 -0.17
CA LEU A 381 1.83 6.56 -1.20
C LEU A 381 0.73 5.65 -1.80
N GLN A 382 0.91 4.34 -1.77
CA GLN A 382 -0.04 3.34 -2.25
C GLN A 382 -0.54 2.43 -1.12
N GLY A 383 -0.44 2.86 0.13
CA GLY A 383 -0.72 2.04 1.31
C GLY A 383 0.32 0.94 1.47
N ILE A 384 0.00 -0.26 0.98
CA ILE A 384 0.92 -1.41 0.86
C ILE A 384 0.75 -2.15 -0.49
N TRP A 385 0.00 -1.61 -1.45
CA TRP A 385 -0.34 -2.29 -2.69
C TRP A 385 0.42 -1.68 -3.87
N ASN A 386 1.35 -2.44 -4.45
CA ASN A 386 2.18 -1.99 -5.56
C ASN A 386 2.64 -3.17 -6.43
N ASP A 387 2.44 -3.11 -7.75
CA ASP A 387 2.90 -4.11 -8.72
C ASP A 387 4.12 -3.69 -9.56
N SER A 388 4.65 -2.49 -9.36
CA SER A 388 5.77 -1.95 -10.13
C SER A 388 7.10 -2.01 -9.36
N MET A 389 8.19 -2.34 -10.06
CA MET A 389 9.56 -2.26 -9.53
C MET A 389 10.07 -0.82 -9.38
N ALA A 390 9.46 0.12 -10.11
CA ALA A 390 9.72 1.56 -10.09
C ALA A 390 8.36 2.28 -10.14
N PRO A 391 7.58 2.27 -9.05
CA PRO A 391 6.27 2.89 -9.01
C PRO A 391 6.35 4.42 -9.07
N PRO A 392 5.26 5.11 -9.44
CA PRO A 392 5.19 6.57 -9.41
C PRO A 392 5.66 7.13 -8.06
N TRP A 393 6.64 8.05 -8.11
CA TRP A 393 7.30 8.62 -6.93
C TRP A 393 7.77 7.57 -5.93
N ASP A 394 8.24 6.44 -6.43
CA ASP A 394 8.87 5.35 -5.69
C ASP A 394 7.94 4.69 -4.66
N SER A 395 6.63 5.02 -4.70
CA SER A 395 5.65 4.66 -3.69
C SER A 395 6.19 4.89 -2.26
N LYS A 396 6.99 5.95 -2.09
CA LYS A 396 7.73 6.27 -0.86
C LYS A 396 6.87 6.99 0.17
N TYR A 397 7.50 7.61 1.17
CA TYR A 397 6.82 8.48 2.12
C TYR A 397 7.08 9.94 1.74
N THR A 398 6.15 10.57 1.01
CA THR A 398 6.17 12.03 0.79
C THR A 398 5.52 12.73 1.97
N ILE A 399 6.30 13.42 2.79
CA ILE A 399 5.89 13.91 4.10
C ILE A 399 5.51 15.39 4.15
N ASN A 400 5.52 16.09 3.01
CA ASN A 400 5.09 17.49 2.91
C ASN A 400 3.57 17.66 2.68
N ALA A 401 2.83 16.56 2.44
CA ALA A 401 1.37 16.52 2.38
C ALA A 401 0.84 15.09 2.43
N ASN A 402 1.41 14.18 1.64
CA ASN A 402 0.80 12.87 1.36
C ASN A 402 0.74 11.96 2.58
N LEU A 403 1.87 11.73 3.27
CA LEU A 403 1.87 10.92 4.48
C LEU A 403 0.96 11.55 5.55
N PRO A 404 1.03 12.86 5.88
CA PRO A 404 0.03 13.46 6.75
C PRO A 404 -1.41 13.17 6.31
N MET A 405 -1.73 13.29 5.02
CA MET A 405 -3.06 13.04 4.46
C MET A 405 -3.53 11.58 4.64
N ASN A 406 -2.64 10.61 4.45
CA ASN A 406 -2.93 9.19 4.72
C ASN A 406 -3.48 9.00 6.14
N TYR A 407 -3.03 9.84 7.08
CA TYR A 407 -3.35 9.71 8.50
C TYR A 407 -4.32 10.74 9.06
N TRP A 408 -4.76 11.76 8.30
CA TRP A 408 -5.85 12.66 8.72
C TRP A 408 -7.11 11.96 9.26
N PRO A 409 -7.58 10.83 8.67
CA PRO A 409 -8.76 10.16 9.18
C PRO A 409 -8.50 9.36 10.47
N THR A 410 -7.25 9.09 10.86
CA THR A 410 -6.93 8.09 11.89
C THR A 410 -7.62 8.36 13.23
N ASP A 411 -7.45 9.55 13.82
CA ASP A 411 -8.09 9.87 15.10
C ASP A 411 -9.56 10.24 14.94
N THR A 412 -9.90 11.07 13.95
CA THR A 412 -11.27 11.55 13.73
C THR A 412 -12.24 10.43 13.34
N THR A 413 -11.72 9.32 12.85
CA THR A 413 -12.47 8.10 12.57
C THR A 413 -12.13 6.97 13.55
N ASN A 414 -11.61 7.25 14.75
CA ASN A 414 -11.51 6.25 15.83
C ASN A 414 -10.66 5.00 15.48
N LEU A 415 -9.50 5.24 14.87
CA LEU A 415 -8.49 4.25 14.47
C LEU A 415 -7.10 4.61 15.03
N SER A 416 -7.03 5.28 16.17
CA SER A 416 -5.79 5.86 16.74
C SER A 416 -4.60 4.90 16.81
N GLU A 417 -4.83 3.59 16.99
CA GLU A 417 -3.76 2.58 17.01
C GLU A 417 -3.03 2.47 15.67
N CYS A 418 -3.65 2.88 14.56
CA CYS A 418 -3.02 2.90 13.24
C CYS A 418 -1.95 4.01 13.12
N TYR A 419 -1.87 4.98 14.04
CA TYR A 419 -0.78 5.95 14.06
C TYR A 419 0.56 5.37 14.54
N LEU A 420 0.55 4.25 15.27
CA LEU A 420 1.76 3.74 15.91
C LEU A 420 2.94 3.53 14.95
N PRO A 421 2.75 2.99 13.72
CA PRO A 421 3.81 2.91 12.72
C PRO A 421 4.43 4.26 12.33
N VAL A 422 3.65 5.35 12.31
CA VAL A 422 4.16 6.71 12.03
C VAL A 422 5.04 7.18 13.17
N PHE A 423 4.63 6.95 14.43
CA PHE A 423 5.45 7.33 15.58
C PHE A 423 6.74 6.54 15.67
N ASP A 424 6.73 5.25 15.31
CA ASP A 424 7.95 4.45 15.21
C ASP A 424 8.87 4.98 14.09
N MET A 425 8.31 5.31 12.92
CA MET A 425 9.07 5.96 11.84
C MET A 425 9.68 7.31 12.27
N VAL A 426 8.92 8.15 12.97
CA VAL A 426 9.42 9.43 13.51
C VAL A 426 10.56 9.18 14.49
N ARG A 427 10.44 8.17 15.36
CA ARG A 427 11.50 7.79 16.31
C ARG A 427 12.79 7.43 15.58
N ASP A 428 12.72 6.65 14.51
CA ASP A 428 13.89 6.34 13.67
C ASP A 428 14.47 7.59 12.99
N LEU A 429 13.60 8.44 12.43
CA LEU A 429 13.98 9.71 11.78
C LEU A 429 14.65 10.69 12.75
N THR A 430 14.37 10.61 14.05
CA THR A 430 15.13 11.41 15.02
C THR A 430 16.62 11.03 15.03
N VAL A 431 16.97 9.81 14.65
CA VAL A 431 18.36 9.36 14.60
C VAL A 431 19.04 9.68 13.28
N THR A 432 18.44 9.32 12.15
CA THR A 432 19.00 9.64 10.82
C THR A 432 18.95 11.14 10.55
N GLY A 433 17.89 11.81 10.99
CA GLY A 433 17.72 13.25 10.87
C GLY A 433 18.64 14.06 11.77
N ALA A 434 19.09 13.53 12.92
CA ALA A 434 20.13 14.19 13.73
C ALA A 434 21.48 14.21 13.01
N ARG A 435 21.82 13.12 12.30
CA ARG A 435 23.00 13.06 11.44
C ARG A 435 22.94 14.12 10.33
N VAL A 436 21.79 14.27 9.67
CA VAL A 436 21.56 15.30 8.65
C VAL A 436 21.63 16.72 9.26
N ALA A 437 21.00 16.96 10.41
CA ALA A 437 21.01 18.26 11.10
C ALA A 437 22.45 18.74 11.38
N GLN A 438 23.28 17.84 11.90
CA GLN A 438 24.69 18.13 12.17
C GLN A 438 25.48 18.38 10.87
N ALA A 439 25.41 17.46 9.90
CA ALA A 439 26.27 17.48 8.72
C ALA A 439 25.93 18.61 7.74
N GLN A 440 24.64 18.91 7.54
CA GLN A 440 24.18 19.89 6.55
C GLN A 440 23.92 21.27 7.12
N TYR A 441 23.60 21.37 8.42
CA TYR A 441 23.21 22.63 9.02
C TYR A 441 24.09 23.06 10.20
N GLY A 442 25.02 22.21 10.65
CA GLY A 442 25.81 22.48 11.85
C GLY A 442 24.94 22.63 13.11
N ALA A 443 23.75 22.03 13.12
CA ALA A 443 22.74 22.22 14.13
C ALA A 443 22.60 20.97 15.03
N GLY A 444 22.19 21.19 16.28
CA GLY A 444 21.64 20.12 17.13
C GLY A 444 20.20 19.77 16.75
N GLY A 445 19.60 18.83 17.49
CA GLY A 445 18.26 18.33 17.18
C GLY A 445 18.24 17.41 15.96
N TRP A 446 17.11 17.35 15.25
CA TRP A 446 16.96 16.52 14.06
C TRP A 446 16.12 17.23 13.00
N VAL A 447 16.33 16.86 11.73
CA VAL A 447 15.58 17.38 10.58
C VAL A 447 15.30 16.25 9.59
N THR A 448 14.15 16.31 8.95
CA THR A 448 13.83 15.54 7.75
C THR A 448 13.19 16.46 6.71
N HIS A 449 13.32 16.10 5.44
CA HIS A 449 12.82 16.89 4.30
C HIS A 449 11.62 16.18 3.65
N HIS A 450 11.13 16.74 2.55
CA HIS A 450 9.84 16.36 1.97
C HIS A 450 9.61 14.87 1.64
N ASN A 451 10.63 14.02 1.59
CA ASN A 451 10.51 12.59 1.31
C ASN A 451 11.38 11.75 2.26
N THR A 452 10.90 10.56 2.64
CA THR A 452 11.68 9.49 3.28
C THR A 452 11.27 8.11 2.72
N ASP A 453 11.95 7.04 3.14
CA ASP A 453 11.75 5.65 2.71
C ASP A 453 11.92 4.65 3.88
N ALA A 454 11.97 3.34 3.58
CA ALA A 454 12.20 2.30 4.59
C ALA A 454 13.56 2.39 5.30
N TRP A 455 14.52 3.10 4.72
CA TRP A 455 15.87 3.30 5.23
C TRP A 455 16.02 4.61 6.00
N ARG A 456 14.92 5.37 6.11
CA ARG A 456 14.81 6.60 6.90
C ARG A 456 15.76 7.68 6.39
N GLY A 457 15.98 7.75 5.07
CA GLY A 457 16.68 8.86 4.44
C GLY A 457 16.02 10.19 4.81
N ALA A 458 16.81 11.15 5.28
CA ALA A 458 16.30 12.41 5.86
C ALA A 458 16.84 13.66 5.17
N SER A 459 17.76 13.51 4.21
CA SER A 459 18.35 14.62 3.47
C SER A 459 17.43 15.16 2.35
N VAL A 460 17.85 16.26 1.72
CA VAL A 460 17.21 16.85 0.55
C VAL A 460 17.34 15.89 -0.63
N VAL A 461 16.23 15.55 -1.28
CA VAL A 461 16.19 14.68 -2.47
C VAL A 461 15.56 15.39 -3.66
N ASP A 462 15.73 14.81 -4.85
CA ASP A 462 15.28 15.23 -6.19
C ASP A 462 15.88 16.56 -6.68
N GLY A 463 15.75 17.62 -5.91
CA GLY A 463 16.37 18.92 -6.15
C GLY A 463 15.92 19.99 -5.17
N ALA A 464 16.66 21.09 -5.10
CA ALA A 464 16.36 22.25 -4.26
C ALA A 464 14.95 22.81 -4.49
N LEU A 465 14.46 22.76 -5.74
CA LEU A 465 13.11 23.19 -6.12
C LEU A 465 12.01 22.48 -5.31
N TRP A 466 12.21 21.22 -4.95
CA TRP A 466 11.23 20.36 -4.30
C TRP A 466 11.50 20.22 -2.79
N GLY A 467 12.77 20.05 -2.40
CA GLY A 467 13.14 19.72 -1.03
C GLY A 467 13.36 20.91 -0.08
N CYS A 468 13.57 22.12 -0.60
CA CYS A 468 13.82 23.33 0.23
C CYS A 468 12.71 24.39 0.14
N GLY A 469 11.63 24.11 -0.62
CA GLY A 469 10.54 25.05 -0.87
C GLY A 469 10.91 26.17 -1.85
N ARG A 470 9.93 26.65 -2.62
CA ARG A 470 10.09 27.87 -3.45
C ARG A 470 10.24 29.10 -2.55
N PRO A 471 11.16 30.05 -2.85
CA PRO A 471 10.87 31.45 -2.63
C PRO A 471 9.80 31.84 -3.65
N VAL A 472 8.54 31.90 -3.22
CA VAL A 472 7.44 32.31 -4.12
C VAL A 472 7.58 33.80 -4.40
N VAL A 473 7.69 34.14 -5.67
CA VAL A 473 7.48 35.49 -6.23
C VAL A 473 6.25 36.12 -5.57
N ARG A 474 6.44 37.26 -4.89
CA ARG A 474 5.45 38.11 -4.18
C ARG A 474 3.99 37.62 -4.20
N GLY A 475 3.49 37.17 -3.05
CA GLY A 475 2.04 37.23 -2.73
C GLY A 475 1.33 35.97 -2.21
N CYS A 476 2.03 34.86 -1.92
CA CYS A 476 1.44 33.70 -1.23
C CYS A 476 2.21 33.41 0.08
N PRO A 477 1.54 32.95 1.16
CA PRO A 477 2.24 32.54 2.37
C PRO A 477 3.12 31.29 2.11
N PRO A 478 4.27 31.15 2.77
CA PRO A 478 5.15 30.00 2.63
C PRO A 478 4.49 28.74 3.21
N TRP A 479 4.47 27.66 2.43
CA TRP A 479 4.30 26.30 2.94
C TRP A 479 5.70 25.78 3.25
N SER A 480 6.08 25.78 4.52
CA SER A 480 7.41 25.34 4.97
C SER A 480 7.54 23.82 4.83
N GLY A 481 8.33 23.36 3.85
CA GLY A 481 8.71 21.95 3.66
C GLY A 481 9.88 21.48 4.53
N THR A 482 10.25 22.24 5.57
CA THR A 482 11.38 21.93 6.45
C THR A 482 10.96 22.20 7.89
N THR A 483 10.91 21.15 8.71
CA THR A 483 10.70 21.29 10.17
C THR A 483 11.99 20.87 10.86
N ILE A 484 12.68 21.83 11.48
CA ILE A 484 13.80 21.55 12.39
C ILE A 484 13.21 21.47 13.79
N CYS A 485 13.24 20.29 14.41
CA CYS A 485 12.80 20.11 15.78
C CYS A 485 13.98 20.27 16.73
N SER A 486 13.98 21.32 17.56
CA SER A 486 14.95 21.48 18.65
C SER A 486 14.56 20.66 19.88
N PRO A 487 15.50 20.00 20.57
CA PRO A 487 15.21 19.39 21.87
C PRO A 487 15.00 20.49 22.91
N ALA A 488 13.86 20.44 23.61
CA ALA A 488 13.60 21.30 24.75
C ALA A 488 14.63 21.02 25.84
N THR A 489 15.55 21.96 26.06
CA THR A 489 16.39 21.96 27.26
C THR A 489 15.60 22.63 28.37
N SER A 490 15.07 21.84 29.29
CA SER A 490 14.58 22.33 30.57
C SER A 490 15.78 22.69 31.44
N SER A 491 16.11 23.98 31.50
CA SER A 491 16.95 24.53 32.57
C SER A 491 16.09 25.44 33.44
N SER A 492 15.77 24.94 34.62
CA SER A 492 15.28 25.73 35.75
C SER A 492 16.39 26.68 36.22
N SER A 493 16.10 27.99 36.29
CA SER A 493 16.59 28.82 37.40
C SER A 493 15.69 30.04 37.56
N ALA A 494 15.32 30.28 38.81
CA ALA A 494 14.35 31.25 39.27
C ALA A 494 14.90 32.69 39.24
N GLN A 495 14.00 33.68 39.12
CA GLN A 495 14.17 34.93 39.84
C GLN A 495 12.82 35.48 40.31
N THR A 496 12.60 35.31 41.60
CA THR A 496 11.71 36.04 42.49
C THR A 496 11.94 37.56 42.38
N THR A 497 10.87 38.34 42.30
CA THR A 497 10.81 39.65 42.95
C THR A 497 9.38 39.90 43.44
N ARG A 498 9.23 39.93 44.77
CA ARG A 498 8.10 40.57 45.46
C ARG A 498 8.41 42.06 45.56
N ARG A 499 7.55 42.91 45.01
CA ARG A 499 6.67 43.85 45.73
C ARG A 499 5.84 44.61 44.71
#